data_AF-A0A9X8VH80-F1
#
_entry.id   AF-A0A9X8VH80-F1
#
_cell.length_a   1.000
_cell.length_b   1.000
_cell.length_c   1.000
_cell.angle_alpha   90.00
_cell.angle_beta   90.00
_cell.angle_gamma   90.00
#
_symmetry.space_group_name_H-M   'P 1'
#
loop_
_entity.id
_entity.type
_entity.pdbx_description
1 polymer ?
#
loop_
_entity_poly.entity_id
_entity_poly.type
_entity_poly.pdbx_seq_one_letter_code
_entity_poly.pdbx_strand_id
1 'polypeptide(L)' 'GGAFPLTLTGLGCVGSISISGAPQKEDHQLLVSTLAHFLGLSLPALQ' A
#
# COMPACT_ATOMS: atom_id res chain seq x y z
N GLY A 1 -0.23 4.59 -8.24
CA GLY A 1 -1.58 4.01 -8.38
C GLY A 1 -1.98 3.35 -7.08
N GLY A 2 -3.28 3.18 -6.82
CA GLY A 2 -3.82 2.65 -5.56
C GLY A 2 -3.69 1.15 -5.35
N ALA A 3 -2.71 0.47 -5.97
CA ALA A 3 -2.52 -0.98 -5.80
C ALA A 3 -1.17 -1.28 -5.15
N PHE A 4 -1.15 -2.27 -4.25
CA PHE A 4 0.04 -2.70 -3.51
C PHE A 4 0.12 -4.22 -3.43
N PRO A 5 1.28 -4.83 -3.72
CA PRO A 5 1.42 -6.27 -3.79
C PRO A 5 1.40 -6.93 -2.42
N LEU A 6 0.84 -8.14 -2.35
CA LEU A 6 0.88 -9.03 -1.19
C LEU A 6 1.90 -10.13 -1.44
N THR A 7 3.05 -10.02 -0.78
CA THR A 7 4.14 -10.99 -0.89
C THR A 7 4.25 -11.82 0.38
N LEU A 8 4.25 -13.14 0.22
CA LEU A 8 4.50 -14.09 1.30
C LEU A 8 5.92 -14.64 1.21
N THR A 9 6.62 -14.70 2.34
CA THR A 9 7.98 -15.26 2.41
C THR A 9 7.98 -16.71 1.96
N GLY A 10 8.81 -17.04 0.96
CA GLY A 10 8.93 -18.39 0.40
C GLY A 10 7.88 -18.75 -0.66
N LEU A 11 6.86 -17.92 -0.89
CA LEU A 11 5.79 -18.15 -1.87
C LEU A 11 5.71 -17.07 -2.96
N GLY A 12 6.28 -15.89 -2.71
CA GLY A 12 6.26 -14.77 -3.66
C GLY A 12 4.96 -13.97 -3.61
N CYS A 13 4.62 -13.28 -4.70
CA CYS A 13 3.42 -12.45 -4.79
C CYS A 13 2.17 -13.32 -4.95
N VAL A 14 1.22 -13.20 -4.03
CA VAL A 14 -0.03 -14.00 -4.01
C VAL A 14 -1.27 -13.16 -4.31
N GLY A 15 -1.13 -11.85 -4.45
CA GLY A 15 -2.24 -10.95 -4.76
C GLY A 15 -1.87 -9.48 -4.63
N SER A 16 -2.88 -8.62 -4.64
CA SER A 16 -2.73 -7.18 -4.41
C SER A 16 -3.89 -6.63 -3.58
N ILE A 17 -3.59 -5.61 -2.78
CA ILE A 17 -4.59 -4.73 -2.17
C ILE A 17 -4.77 -3.56 -3.12
N SER A 18 -6.01 -3.25 -3.48
CA SER A 18 -6.33 -2.11 -4.36
C SER A 18 -7.38 -1.21 -3.74
N ILE A 19 -7.18 0.10 -3.87
CA ILE A 19 -8.16 1.16 -3.58
C ILE A 19 -8.43 1.95 -4.85
N SER A 20 -9.69 2.35 -5.03
CA SER A 20 -10.11 3.23 -6.12
C SER A 20 -11.17 4.19 -5.60
N GLY A 21 -11.07 5.46 -5.99
CA GLY A 21 -12.10 6.46 -5.68
C GLY A 21 -11.59 7.90 -5.64
N ALA A 22 -10.28 8.11 -5.49
CA ALA A 22 -9.66 9.43 -5.50
C ALA A 22 -8.77 9.64 -6.75
N PRO A 23 -8.29 10.88 -7.00
CA PRO A 23 -7.11 11.10 -7.84
C PRO A 23 -5.99 10.11 -7.50
N GLN A 24 -5.36 9.55 -8.53
CA GLN A 24 -4.52 8.35 -8.46
C GLN A 24 -3.32 8.43 -7.47
N LYS A 25 -2.92 9.64 -7.08
CA LYS A 25 -1.88 9.93 -6.09
C LYS A 25 -2.40 9.82 -4.65
N GLU A 26 -3.61 10.33 -4.39
CA GLU A 26 -4.25 10.26 -3.06
C GLU A 26 -4.58 8.81 -2.68
N ASP A 27 -5.09 8.02 -3.64
CA ASP A 27 -5.32 6.59 -3.45
C ASP A 27 -4.04 5.85 -3.03
N HIS A 28 -2.91 6.18 -3.65
CA HIS A 28 -1.62 5.59 -3.29
C HIS A 28 -1.16 6.00 -1.89
N GLN A 29 -1.26 7.29 -1.56
CA GLN A 29 -0.86 7.82 -0.25
C GLN A 29 -1.73 7.25 0.88
N LEU A 30 -3.04 7.17 0.69
CA LEU A 30 -3.97 6.58 1.64
C LEU A 30 -3.67 5.11 1.88
N LEU A 31 -3.45 4.34 0.83
CA LEU A 31 -3.15 2.92 0.95
C LEU A 31 -1.82 2.68 1.67
N VAL A 32 -0.74 3.36 1.28
CA VAL A 32 0.59 3.15 1.87
C VAL A 32 0.63 3.59 3.33
N SER A 33 0.04 4.73 3.66
CA SER A 33 -0.04 5.22 5.05
C SER A 33 -0.84 4.27 5.95
N THR A 34 -1.97 3.75 5.46
CA THR A 34 -2.79 2.77 6.19
C THR A 34 -2.03 1.47 6.45
N LEU A 35 -1.34 0.93 5.43
CA LEU A 35 -0.55 -0.29 5.59
C LEU A 35 0.60 -0.10 6.58
N ALA A 36 1.31 1.03 6.49
CA ALA A 36 2.38 1.32 7.44
C ALA A 36 1.87 1.46 8.88
N HIS A 37 0.75 2.15 9.08
CA HIS A 37 0.12 2.24 10.40
C HIS A 37 -0.26 0.86 10.95
N PHE A 38 -0.91 0.03 10.14
CA PHE A 38 -1.30 -1.33 10.51
C PHE A 38 -0.10 -2.21 10.89
N LEU A 39 1.04 -2.04 10.19
CA LEU A 39 2.27 -2.80 10.43
C LEU A 39 3.19 -2.16 11.49
N GLY A 40 2.85 -1.00 12.04
CA GLY A 40 3.71 -0.26 12.97
C GLY A 40 5.00 0.29 12.35
N LEU A 41 5.00 0.56 11.04
CA LEU A 41 6.14 1.07 10.28
C LEU A 41 6.12 2.60 10.22
N SER A 42 7.30 3.22 10.36
CA SER A 42 7.47 4.65 10.09
C SER A 42 7.74 4.87 8.60
N LEU A 43 6.90 5.65 7.94
CA LEU A 43 7.12 6.05 6.54
C LEU A 43 7.95 7.34 6.47
N PRO A 44 8.90 7.45 5.53
CA PRO A 44 9.44 8.74 5.15
C PRO A 44 8.32 9.61 4.56
N ALA A 45 8.52 10.93 4.52
CA ALA A 45 7.54 11.86 3.96
C ALA A 45 7.13 11.41 2.55
N LEU A 46 5.87 10.98 2.40
CA LEU A 46 5.29 10.58 1.13
C LEU A 46 5.15 11.83 0.24
N GLN A 47 5.85 11.86 -0.89
CA GLN A 47 5.79 12.98 -1.85
C GLN A 47 4.54 12.97 -2.72
#